data_AF-A0A7X8HQC5-F1
#
_entry.id   AF-A0A7X8HQC5-F1
#
_cell.length_a   1.000
_cell.length_b   1.000
_cell.length_c   1.000
_cell.angle_alpha   90.00
_cell.angle_beta   90.00
_cell.angle_gamma   90.00
#
_symmetry.space_group_name_H-M   'P 1'
#
loop_
_entity.id
_entity.type
_entity.pdbx_description
1 polymer ?
#
loop_
_entity_poly.entity_id
_entity_poly.type
_entity_poly.pdbx_seq_one_letter_code
_entity_poly.pdbx_strand_id
1 'polypeptide(L)'
;MKTRMEKRKRDRRQRGIKFLKLLVILALIIISGYGIMVVNETIAELEELETPNVFKMDLGDGTVVLFGKSYYIDLRILKRCD
;
A
#
# COMPACT_ATOMS: atom_id res chain seq x y z
N MET A 1 -34.36 13.40 -24.82
CA MET A 1 -34.54 12.33 -23.81
C MET A 1 -33.33 11.39 -23.89
N LYS A 2 -32.29 11.55 -23.05
CA LYS A 2 -31.11 10.66 -23.08
C LYS A 2 -31.57 9.25 -22.70
N THR A 3 -31.48 8.32 -23.63
CA THR A 3 -31.98 6.95 -23.47
C THR A 3 -31.28 6.26 -22.31
N ARG A 4 -32.02 5.43 -21.56
CA ARG A 4 -31.50 4.67 -20.39
C ARG A 4 -30.24 3.86 -20.71
N MET A 5 -30.03 3.50 -21.98
CA MET A 5 -28.83 2.83 -22.49
C MET A 5 -27.55 3.68 -22.41
N GLU A 6 -27.59 4.97 -22.74
CA GLU A 6 -26.39 5.82 -22.73
C GLU A 6 -25.84 6.06 -21.32
N LYS A 7 -26.73 6.15 -20.31
CA LYS A 7 -26.34 6.25 -18.90
C LYS A 7 -25.56 5.02 -18.43
N ARG A 8 -26.03 3.80 -18.74
CA ARG A 8 -25.33 2.55 -18.36
C ARG A 8 -23.95 2.41 -19.01
N LYS A 9 -23.76 2.93 -20.23
CA LYS A 9 -22.48 2.85 -20.95
C LYS A 9 -21.40 3.77 -20.32
N ARG A 10 -21.80 4.94 -19.81
CA ARG A 10 -20.91 5.84 -19.03
C ARG A 10 -20.51 5.25 -17.69
N ASP A 11 -21.45 4.64 -16.96
CA ASP A 11 -21.16 4.04 -15.64
C ASP A 11 -20.21 2.85 -15.69
N ARG A 12 -20.19 2.09 -16.80
CA ARG A 12 -19.19 1.01 -17.00
C ARG A 12 -17.79 1.57 -17.19
N ARG A 13 -17.64 2.66 -17.96
CA ARG A 13 -16.33 3.30 -18.20
C ARG A 13 -15.75 3.91 -16.91
N GLN A 14 -16.58 4.57 -16.11
CA GLN A 14 -16.11 5.14 -14.84
C GLN A 14 -15.70 4.08 -13.82
N ARG A 15 -16.35 2.92 -13.80
CA ARG A 15 -15.95 1.79 -12.95
C ARG A 15 -14.58 1.23 -13.33
N GLY A 16 -14.29 1.11 -14.63
CA GLY A 16 -12.98 0.65 -15.11
C GLY A 16 -11.83 1.57 -14.69
N ILE A 17 -12.01 2.89 -14.79
CA ILE A 17 -10.98 3.87 -14.38
C ILE A 17 -10.74 3.81 -12.86
N LYS A 18 -11.81 3.70 -12.05
CA LYS A 18 -11.68 3.54 -10.59
C LYS A 18 -10.95 2.24 -10.23
N PHE A 19 -11.25 1.16 -10.93
CA PHE A 19 -10.60 -0.13 -10.72
C PHE A 19 -9.13 -0.11 -11.13
N LEU A 20 -8.80 0.53 -12.26
CA LEU A 20 -7.42 0.72 -12.69
C LEU A 20 -6.63 1.54 -11.67
N LYS A 21 -7.23 2.63 -11.15
CA LYS A 21 -6.60 3.45 -10.10
C LYS A 21 -6.33 2.61 -8.85
N LEU A 22 -7.26 1.75 -8.45
CA LEU A 22 -7.08 0.82 -7.33
C LEU A 22 -5.97 -0.20 -7.60
N LEU A 23 -5.93 -0.78 -8.81
CA LEU A 23 -4.89 -1.72 -9.22
C LEU A 23 -3.50 -1.10 -9.18
N VAL A 24 -3.36 0.15 -9.64
CA VAL A 24 -2.07 0.87 -9.58
C VAL A 24 -1.62 1.07 -8.14
N ILE A 25 -2.53 1.45 -7.24
CA ILE A 25 -2.22 1.60 -5.81
C ILE A 25 -1.81 0.25 -5.20
N LEU A 26 -2.54 -0.83 -5.50
CA LEU A 26 -2.19 -2.18 -5.05
C LEU A 26 -0.82 -2.63 -5.57
N ALA A 27 -0.54 -2.39 -6.85
CA ALA A 27 0.74 -2.72 -7.46
C ALA A 27 1.90 -1.98 -6.78
N LEU A 28 1.73 -0.69 -6.49
CA LEU A 28 2.72 0.10 -5.73
C LEU A 28 2.98 -0.51 -4.35
N ILE A 29 1.92 -0.86 -3.62
CA ILE A 29 2.04 -1.49 -2.28
C ILE A 29 2.81 -2.82 -2.37
N ILE A 30 2.51 -3.65 -3.38
CA ILE A 30 3.20 -4.94 -3.58
C ILE A 30 4.68 -4.72 -3.91
N ILE A 31 5.00 -3.82 -4.84
CA ILE A 31 6.39 -3.53 -5.22
C ILE A 31 7.16 -2.97 -4.03
N SER A 32 6.57 -2.03 -3.28
CA SER A 32 7.19 -1.49 -2.07
C SER A 32 7.42 -2.57 -1.02
N GLY A 33 6.43 -3.43 -0.75
CA GLY A 33 6.58 -4.54 0.19
C GLY A 33 7.67 -5.54 -0.23
N TYR A 34 7.75 -5.84 -1.53
CA TYR A 34 8.79 -6.73 -2.07
C TYR A 34 10.18 -6.12 -1.95
N GLY A 35 10.36 -4.86 -2.35
CA GLY A 35 11.66 -4.19 -2.26
C GLY A 35 12.19 -4.12 -0.83
N ILE A 36 11.28 -3.91 0.12
CA ILE A 36 11.59 -3.96 1.54
C ILE A 36 12.05 -5.35 1.99
N MET A 37 11.37 -6.41 1.55
CA MET A 37 11.73 -7.79 1.88
C MET A 37 13.14 -8.14 1.38
N VAL A 38 13.44 -7.76 0.14
CA VAL A 38 14.78 -7.95 -0.46
C VAL A 38 15.85 -7.21 0.33
N VAL A 39 15.59 -5.95 0.74
CA VAL A 39 16.52 -5.19 1.57
C VAL A 39 16.71 -5.85 2.94
N ASN A 40 15.65 -6.41 3.51
CA ASN A 40 15.73 -7.12 4.79
C ASN A 40 16.58 -8.40 4.70
N GLU A 41 16.40 -9.19 3.64
CA GLU A 41 17.23 -10.37 3.34
C GLU A 41 18.68 -9.98 3.09
N THR A 42 18.91 -8.93 2.29
CA THR A 42 20.26 -8.44 1.96
C THR A 42 21.00 -7.97 3.21
N ILE A 43 20.31 -7.30 4.15
CA ILE A 43 20.91 -6.87 5.42
C ILE A 43 21.16 -8.06 6.36
N ALA A 44 20.27 -9.07 6.37
CA ALA A 44 20.50 -10.32 7.10
C ALA A 44 21.73 -11.09 6.60
N GLU A 45 22.01 -11.03 5.29
CA GLU A 45 23.19 -11.63 4.70
C GLU A 45 24.48 -10.82 4.93
N LEU A 46 24.38 -9.50 5.06
CA LEU A 46 25.52 -8.58 5.19
C LEU A 46 25.93 -8.30 6.64
N GLU A 47 25.05 -8.43 7.62
CA GLU A 47 25.33 -8.17 9.04
C GLU A 47 25.03 -9.40 9.91
N GLU A 48 25.99 -9.79 10.77
CA GLU A 48 25.83 -10.72 11.92
C GLU A 48 24.80 -10.24 12.97
N LEU A 49 23.84 -9.39 12.60
CA LEU A 49 22.78 -8.91 13.49
C LEU A 49 21.68 -9.96 13.56
N GLU A 50 21.47 -10.52 14.75
CA GLU A 50 20.50 -11.59 15.03
C GLU A 50 19.05 -11.26 14.62
N THR A 51 18.71 -9.99 14.33
CA THR A 51 17.39 -9.60 13.81
C THR A 51 17.42 -8.25 13.06
N PRO A 52 17.64 -8.23 11.73
CA PRO A 52 17.42 -7.02 10.95
C PRO A 52 15.91 -6.78 10.87
N ASN A 53 15.40 -5.90 11.73
CA ASN A 53 14.03 -5.39 11.64
C ASN A 53 14.06 -4.09 10.83
N VAL A 54 14.46 -4.20 9.56
CA VAL A 54 14.55 -3.06 8.63
C VAL A 54 13.15 -2.58 8.29
N PHE A 55 12.19 -3.51 8.21
CA PHE A 55 10.79 -3.18 8.14
C PHE A 55 9.91 -4.27 8.74
N LYS A 56 9.00 -3.89 9.63
CA LYS A 56 7.94 -4.77 10.13
C LYS A 56 6.68 -3.94 10.30
N MET A 57 5.57 -4.35 9.70
CA MET A 57 4.29 -3.68 9.87
C MET A 57 3.36 -4.55 10.71
N ASP A 58 2.90 -4.01 11.83
CA ASP A 58 1.86 -4.62 12.66
C ASP A 58 0.58 -3.79 12.56
N LEU A 59 -0.40 -4.34 11.84
CA LEU A 59 -1.71 -3.70 11.67
C LEU A 59 -2.59 -3.82 12.92
N GLY A 60 -2.33 -4.78 13.81
CA GLY A 60 -3.07 -4.95 15.06
C GLY A 60 -2.75 -3.83 16.04
N ASP A 61 -1.46 -3.50 16.17
CA ASP A 61 -0.98 -2.42 17.04
C ASP A 61 -0.90 -1.07 16.31
N GLY A 62 -1.12 -1.05 15.00
CA GLY A 62 -0.99 0.15 14.17
C GLY A 62 0.44 0.70 14.18
N THR A 63 1.45 -0.16 14.28
CA THR A 63 2.86 0.22 14.35
C THR A 63 3.62 -0.25 13.11
N VAL A 64 4.63 0.52 12.73
CA VAL A 64 5.60 0.13 11.70
C VAL A 64 7.01 0.33 12.27
N VAL A 65 7.80 -0.74 12.25
CA VAL A 65 9.24 -0.66 12.50
C VAL A 65 9.91 -0.37 11.18
N LEU A 66 10.78 0.63 11.15
CA LEU A 66 11.59 1.07 10.02
C LEU A 66 13.02 1.27 10.52
N PHE A 67 13.98 0.53 9.96
CA PHE A 67 15.41 0.61 10.32
C PHE A 67 15.64 0.53 11.84
N GLY A 68 14.96 -0.40 12.53
CA GLY A 68 15.05 -0.58 13.99
C GLY A 68 14.31 0.47 14.82
N LYS A 69 13.63 1.46 14.22
CA LYS A 69 12.80 2.45 14.91
C LYS A 69 11.33 2.17 14.72
N SER A 70 10.55 2.20 15.80
CA SER A 70 9.10 2.01 15.75
C SER A 70 8.37 3.34 15.56
N TYR A 71 7.39 3.35 14.66
CA TYR A 71 6.52 4.48 14.33
C TYR A 71 5.06 4.04 14.44
N TYR A 72 4.16 4.96 14.75
CA TYR A 72 2.71 4.71 14.72
C TYR A 72 2.12 5.11 13.36
N ILE A 73 1.29 4.24 12.80
CA ILE A 73 0.53 4.50 11.58
C ILE A 73 -0.81 5.12 12.00
N ASP A 74 -0.95 6.44 11.87
CA ASP A 74 -2.24 7.11 12.01
C ASP A 74 -2.96 7.19 10.65
N LEU A 75 -3.84 6.22 10.38
CA LEU A 75 -4.65 6.19 9.16
C LEU A 75 -5.65 7.36 9.06
N ARG A 76 -5.83 8.17 10.12
CA ARG A 76 -6.66 9.39 10.08
C ARG A 76 -6.11 10.45 9.13
N ILE A 77 -4.81 10.45 8.84
CA ILE A 77 -4.20 11.34 7.84
C ILE A 77 -4.74 11.10 6.42
N LEU A 78 -5.20 9.88 6.11
CA LEU A 78 -5.74 9.54 4.79
C LEU A 78 -7.22 9.92 4.61
N LYS A 79 -7.87 10.50 5.63
CA LYS A 79 -9.23 11.04 5.45
C LYS A 79 -9.18 12.28 4.56
N ARG A 80 -9.98 12.23 3.50
CA ARG A 80 -10.23 13.38 2.61
C ARG A 80 -10.77 14.53 3.46
N CYS A 81 -10.07 15.67 3.47
CA CYS A 81 -10.69 16.93 3.88
C CYS A 81 -11.81 17.25 2.88
N ASP A 82 -13.01 17.48 3.40
CA ASP A 82 -14.14 18.01 2.65
C ASP A 82 -13.91 19.48 2.25
#